data_AF-A0A3A1WZY1-F1
#
_entry.id   AF-A0A3A1WZY1-F1
#
_cell.length_a   1.000
_cell.length_b   1.000
_cell.length_c   1.000
_cell.angle_alpha   90.00
_cell.angle_beta   90.00
_cell.angle_gamma   90.00
#
_symmetry.space_group_name_H-M   'P 1'
#
loop_
_entity.id
_entity.type
_entity.pdbx_description
1 polymer ?
#
loop_
_entity_poly.entity_id
_entity_poly.type
_entity_poly.pdbx_seq_one_letter_code
_entity_poly.pdbx_strand_id
1 'polypeptide(L)'
;KDVFFDCMKLANYHVRVIIADKTKIRSKNLLSNPRLLKSYMIRQLFTHTFGVVKECVLYIDGQDTRAFSIPDTDYLMNIVNKVCPGTLSKVNFVDSKTNPMIQLADMTAGAVHAKLETGNPKALAHFNTFAYRTNKPFGTYWVFTDD
;
A
#
# COMPACT_ATOMS: atom_id res chain seq x y z
N LYS A 1 19.85 1.47 3.31
CA LYS A 1 18.53 1.58 3.98
C LYS A 1 18.47 2.77 4.92
N ASP A 2 19.41 2.89 5.87
CA ASP A 2 19.40 3.97 6.88
C ASP A 2 19.42 5.38 6.24
N VAL A 3 20.36 5.64 5.33
CA VAL A 3 20.43 6.90 4.55
C VAL A 3 19.12 7.24 3.83
N PHE A 4 18.42 6.23 3.30
CA PHE A 4 17.16 6.44 2.60
C PHE A 4 16.09 7.00 3.56
N PHE A 5 15.92 6.36 4.73
CA PHE A 5 14.96 6.84 5.73
C PHE A 5 15.30 8.23 6.26
N ASP A 6 16.59 8.56 6.37
CA ASP A 6 17.01 9.91 6.76
C ASP A 6 16.64 10.96 5.71
N CYS A 7 16.89 10.68 4.42
CA CYS A 7 16.47 11.57 3.33
C CYS A 7 14.95 11.77 3.28
N MET A 8 14.17 10.71 3.56
CA MET A 8 12.70 10.78 3.49
C MET A 8 12.07 11.63 4.58
N LYS A 9 12.75 11.89 5.71
CA LYS A 9 12.21 12.75 6.77
C LYS A 9 11.78 14.14 6.26
N LEU A 10 12.49 14.66 5.26
CA LEU A 10 12.27 16.00 4.68
C LEU A 10 11.23 16.03 3.56
N ALA A 11 10.84 14.87 3.02
CA ALA A 11 9.90 14.82 1.89
C ALA A 11 8.45 15.13 2.32
N ASN A 12 7.65 15.70 1.43
CA ASN A 12 6.21 15.89 1.68
C ASN A 12 5.41 14.71 1.11
N TYR A 13 4.98 13.80 1.98
CA TYR A 13 4.18 12.63 1.61
C TYR A 13 3.38 12.10 2.79
N HIS A 14 2.38 11.30 2.48
CA HIS A 14 1.54 10.58 3.43
C HIS A 14 1.67 9.08 3.23
N VAL A 15 1.42 8.32 4.30
CA VAL A 15 1.55 6.87 4.29
C VAL A 15 0.20 6.23 4.59
N ARG A 16 -0.29 5.43 3.64
CA ARG A 16 -1.43 4.53 3.85
C ARG A 16 -0.94 3.11 3.75
N VAL A 17 -1.09 2.37 4.84
CA VAL A 17 -0.66 0.99 4.96
C VAL A 17 -1.83 0.14 5.43
N ILE A 18 -2.00 -0.98 4.74
CA ILE A 18 -2.94 -2.05 5.10
C ILE A 18 -2.12 -3.29 5.47
N ILE A 19 -2.44 -3.88 6.61
CA ILE A 19 -1.75 -5.03 7.20
C ILE A 19 -2.77 -6.15 7.26
N ALA A 20 -2.58 -7.18 6.45
CA ALA A 20 -3.47 -8.33 6.38
C ALA A 20 -2.82 -9.53 7.08
N ASP A 21 -3.25 -9.80 8.31
CA ASP A 21 -2.89 -11.01 9.04
C ASP A 21 -3.73 -12.18 8.50
N LYS A 22 -3.10 -13.07 7.74
CA LYS A 22 -3.80 -14.20 7.08
C LYS A 22 -4.52 -15.11 8.07
N THR A 23 -4.09 -15.17 9.33
CA THR A 23 -4.77 -15.98 10.36
C THR A 23 -6.13 -15.40 10.76
N LYS A 24 -6.37 -14.12 10.47
CA LYS A 24 -7.59 -13.38 10.80
C LYS A 24 -8.53 -13.20 9.61
N ILE A 25 -8.16 -13.72 8.43
CA ILE A 25 -8.99 -13.67 7.22
C ILE A 25 -9.85 -14.94 7.18
N ARG A 26 -11.17 -14.80 7.23
CA ARG A 26 -12.15 -15.90 7.17
C ARG A 26 -12.40 -16.41 5.76
N SER A 27 -12.30 -15.52 4.76
CA SER A 27 -12.58 -15.88 3.37
C SER A 27 -11.56 -16.88 2.81
N LYS A 28 -12.00 -18.14 2.68
CA LYS A 28 -11.19 -19.23 2.08
C LYS A 28 -10.70 -18.89 0.68
N ASN A 29 -11.50 -18.17 -0.11
CA ASN A 29 -11.13 -17.76 -1.47
C ASN A 29 -10.00 -16.71 -1.47
N LEU A 30 -10.03 -15.76 -0.53
CA LEU A 30 -8.93 -14.80 -0.38
C LEU A 30 -7.65 -15.50 0.08
N LEU A 31 -7.76 -16.46 1.01
CA LEU A 31 -6.61 -17.22 1.51
C LEU A 31 -5.98 -18.14 0.46
N SER A 32 -6.80 -18.83 -0.34
CA SER A 32 -6.32 -19.76 -1.37
C SER A 32 -5.81 -19.05 -2.62
N ASN A 33 -6.12 -17.77 -2.80
CA ASN A 33 -5.73 -16.98 -3.96
C ASN A 33 -4.96 -15.71 -3.56
N PRO A 34 -3.62 -15.79 -3.43
CA PRO A 34 -2.77 -14.65 -3.08
C PRO A 34 -2.95 -13.43 -3.99
N ARG A 35 -3.30 -13.66 -5.26
CA ARG A 35 -3.49 -12.61 -6.27
C ARG A 35 -4.76 -11.82 -6.01
N LEU A 36 -5.84 -12.55 -5.73
CA LEU A 36 -7.12 -11.96 -5.34
C LEU A 36 -6.98 -11.21 -4.02
N LEU A 37 -6.25 -11.77 -3.04
CA LEU A 37 -5.97 -11.10 -1.77
C LEU A 37 -5.25 -9.76 -1.99
N LYS A 38 -4.14 -9.74 -2.75
CA LYS A 38 -3.41 -8.49 -3.04
C LYS A 38 -4.32 -7.46 -3.74
N SER A 39 -5.05 -7.86 -4.79
CA SER A 39 -5.95 -6.97 -5.53
C SER A 39 -7.07 -6.41 -4.64
N TYR A 40 -7.61 -7.26 -3.77
CA TYR A 40 -8.58 -6.86 -2.75
C TYR A 40 -7.98 -5.83 -1.79
N MET A 41 -6.77 -6.04 -1.28
CA MET A 41 -6.11 -5.08 -0.36
C MET A 41 -5.85 -3.73 -1.01
N ILE A 42 -5.42 -3.69 -2.28
CA ILE A 42 -5.28 -2.43 -3.03
C ILE A 42 -6.64 -1.74 -3.13
N ARG A 43 -7.69 -2.47 -3.52
CA ARG A 43 -9.04 -1.90 -3.58
C ARG A 43 -9.43 -1.29 -2.23
N GLN A 44 -9.20 -2.01 -1.13
CA GLN A 44 -9.52 -1.52 0.21
C GLN A 44 -8.83 -0.19 0.54
N LEU A 45 -7.53 -0.04 0.20
CA LEU A 45 -6.78 1.21 0.42
C LEU A 45 -7.37 2.41 -0.33
N PHE A 46 -7.87 2.19 -1.55
CA PHE A 46 -8.42 3.24 -2.41
C PHE A 46 -9.92 3.46 -2.27
N THR A 47 -10.65 2.55 -1.60
CA THR A 47 -12.07 2.79 -1.25
C THR A 47 -12.24 3.35 0.16
N HIS A 48 -11.24 3.18 1.05
CA HIS A 48 -11.25 3.72 2.41
C HIS A 48 -10.36 4.97 2.54
N THR A 49 -10.62 5.94 1.68
CA THR A 49 -9.78 7.14 1.55
C THR A 49 -10.24 8.30 2.42
N PHE A 50 -11.34 8.18 3.16
CA PHE A 50 -11.95 9.30 3.91
C PHE A 50 -12.25 10.52 3.03
N GLY A 51 -12.47 10.30 1.73
CA GLY A 51 -12.73 11.36 0.75
C GLY A 51 -11.53 12.24 0.38
N VAL A 52 -10.33 11.95 0.89
CA VAL A 52 -9.14 12.79 0.62
C VAL A 52 -8.36 12.40 -0.64
N VAL A 53 -8.50 11.17 -1.13
CA VAL A 53 -7.85 10.73 -2.37
C VAL A 53 -8.87 10.85 -3.50
N LYS A 54 -8.64 11.77 -4.42
CA LYS A 54 -9.46 12.00 -5.61
C LYS A 54 -8.56 12.24 -6.82
N GLU A 55 -9.05 11.83 -7.98
CA GLU A 55 -8.43 11.99 -9.31
C GLU A 55 -6.94 11.58 -9.35
N CYS A 56 -6.55 10.61 -8.52
CA CYS A 56 -5.14 10.29 -8.34
C CYS A 56 -4.64 9.27 -9.38
N VAL A 57 -3.34 9.32 -9.63
CA VAL A 57 -2.65 8.37 -10.49
C VAL A 57 -2.01 7.30 -9.60
N LEU A 58 -2.45 6.05 -9.76
CA LEU A 58 -1.90 4.90 -9.06
C LEU A 58 -0.68 4.37 -9.82
N TYR A 59 0.48 4.33 -9.16
CA TYR A 59 1.68 3.69 -9.68
C TYR A 59 1.92 2.37 -8.94
N ILE A 60 2.12 1.27 -9.68
CA ILE A 60 2.36 -0.07 -9.14
C ILE A 60 3.70 -0.58 -9.68
N ASP A 61 4.49 -1.22 -8.83
CA ASP A 61 5.73 -1.86 -9.26
C ASP A 61 5.45 -2.93 -10.34
N GLY A 62 6.06 -2.74 -11.50
CA GLY A 62 6.00 -3.59 -12.68
C GLY A 62 6.43 -5.03 -12.40
N GLN A 63 7.32 -5.30 -11.45
CA GLN A 63 7.68 -6.68 -11.10
C GLN A 63 6.54 -7.41 -10.40
N ASP A 64 5.78 -6.67 -9.59
CA ASP A 64 4.68 -7.20 -8.82
C ASP A 64 3.45 -7.46 -9.74
N THR A 65 3.40 -6.88 -10.95
CA THR A 65 2.35 -7.14 -11.99
C THR A 65 2.26 -8.59 -12.46
N ARG A 66 3.39 -9.30 -12.56
CA ARG A 66 3.38 -10.74 -12.86
C ARG A 66 2.71 -11.53 -11.74
N ALA A 67 2.86 -11.08 -10.49
CA ALA A 67 2.17 -11.65 -9.33
C ALA A 67 0.70 -11.21 -9.24
N PHE A 68 0.33 -10.08 -9.84
CA PHE A 68 -1.05 -9.58 -9.82
C PHE A 68 -1.97 -10.42 -10.72
N SER A 69 -1.54 -10.84 -11.92
CA SER A 69 -2.46 -11.38 -12.96
C SER A 69 -3.76 -10.56 -13.07
N ILE A 70 -3.70 -9.27 -12.70
CA ILE A 70 -4.77 -8.32 -12.89
C ILE A 70 -4.78 -8.12 -14.40
N PRO A 71 -5.87 -8.47 -15.10
CA PRO A 71 -5.85 -8.54 -16.56
C PRO A 71 -5.49 -7.21 -17.20
N ASP A 72 -5.80 -6.09 -16.53
CA ASP A 72 -5.59 -4.75 -17.08
C ASP A 72 -5.63 -3.67 -15.97
N THR A 73 -4.93 -2.57 -16.19
CA THR A 73 -5.12 -1.28 -15.49
C THR A 73 -6.59 -0.90 -15.34
N ASP A 74 -7.41 -1.23 -16.35
CA ASP A 74 -8.85 -0.99 -16.37
C ASP A 74 -9.61 -1.73 -15.26
N TYR A 75 -9.15 -2.93 -14.85
CA TYR A 75 -9.80 -3.65 -13.77
C TYR A 75 -9.72 -2.88 -12.45
N LEU A 76 -8.53 -2.40 -12.08
CA LEU A 76 -8.34 -1.63 -10.84
C LEU A 76 -9.09 -0.30 -10.88
N MET A 77 -9.02 0.40 -12.02
CA MET A 77 -9.81 1.61 -12.26
C MET A 77 -11.31 1.35 -12.03
N ASN A 78 -11.85 0.31 -12.67
CA ASN A 78 -13.27 -0.02 -12.61
C ASN A 78 -13.71 -0.43 -11.19
N ILE A 79 -13.01 -1.33 -10.52
CA ILE A 79 -13.43 -1.80 -9.19
C ILE A 79 -13.36 -0.70 -8.14
N VAL A 80 -12.36 0.20 -8.21
CA VAL A 80 -12.21 1.29 -7.25
C VAL A 80 -13.23 2.37 -7.52
N ASN A 81 -13.33 2.85 -8.76
CA ASN A 81 -14.25 3.93 -9.11
C ASN A 81 -15.72 3.50 -9.07
N LYS A 82 -16.04 2.20 -9.18
CA LYS A 82 -17.39 1.69 -8.91
C LYS A 82 -17.82 1.89 -7.46
N VAL A 83 -16.90 1.76 -6.51
CA VAL A 83 -17.18 1.89 -5.06
C VAL A 83 -16.99 3.33 -4.58
N CYS A 84 -15.94 4.00 -5.06
CA CYS A 84 -15.62 5.39 -4.72
C CYS A 84 -15.35 6.18 -6.01
N PRO A 85 -16.40 6.70 -6.68
CA PRO A 85 -16.26 7.38 -7.96
C PRO A 85 -15.28 8.55 -7.94
N GLY A 86 -14.47 8.66 -9.00
CA GLY A 86 -13.50 9.75 -9.16
C GLY A 86 -12.26 9.61 -8.27
N THR A 87 -12.00 8.44 -7.67
CA THR A 87 -10.79 8.22 -6.87
C THR A 87 -9.55 8.09 -7.75
N LEU A 88 -9.62 7.21 -8.76
CA LEU A 88 -8.50 6.97 -9.67
C LEU A 88 -8.77 7.64 -11.01
N SER A 89 -7.79 8.40 -11.50
CA SER A 89 -7.78 8.96 -12.86
C SER A 89 -6.96 8.09 -13.82
N LYS A 90 -5.94 7.39 -13.32
CA LYS A 90 -5.07 6.52 -14.11
C LYS A 90 -4.37 5.47 -13.25
N VAL A 91 -4.00 4.34 -13.86
CA VAL A 91 -3.10 3.34 -13.27
C VAL A 91 -1.90 3.16 -14.19
N ASN A 92 -0.69 3.20 -13.65
CA ASN A 92 0.56 2.99 -14.37
C ASN A 92 1.38 1.89 -13.70
N PHE A 93 1.99 1.04 -14.52
CA PHE A 93 2.99 0.07 -14.08
C PHE A 93 4.39 0.61 -14.35
N VAL A 94 5.26 0.57 -13.35
CA VAL A 94 6.58 1.22 -13.39
C VAL A 94 7.65 0.34 -12.76
N ASP A 95 8.87 0.36 -13.30
CA ASP A 95 10.00 -0.36 -12.69
C ASP A 95 10.49 0.36 -11.43
N SER A 96 10.53 -0.35 -10.30
CA SER A 96 11.06 0.18 -9.02
C SER A 96 12.50 0.66 -9.11
N LYS A 97 13.29 0.18 -10.07
CA LYS A 97 14.69 0.62 -10.28
C LYS A 97 14.80 2.04 -10.83
N THR A 98 13.74 2.56 -11.46
CA THR A 98 13.77 3.87 -12.13
C THR A 98 12.85 4.90 -11.48
N ASN A 99 12.01 4.49 -10.53
CA ASN A 99 11.05 5.38 -9.85
C ASN A 99 11.28 5.46 -8.33
N PRO A 100 11.84 6.57 -7.81
CA PRO A 100 12.08 6.77 -6.39
C PRO A 100 10.82 6.67 -5.51
N MET A 101 9.63 6.97 -6.04
CA MET A 101 8.37 6.88 -5.29
C MET A 101 7.95 5.42 -5.03
N ILE A 102 8.22 4.53 -5.98
CA ILE A 102 8.00 3.09 -5.79
C ILE A 102 8.97 2.55 -4.74
N GLN A 103 10.24 2.97 -4.81
CA GLN A 103 11.21 2.61 -3.79
C GLN A 103 10.80 3.12 -2.39
N LEU A 104 10.24 4.33 -2.30
CA LEU A 104 9.67 4.85 -1.05
C LEU A 104 8.54 3.95 -0.53
N ALA A 105 7.62 3.52 -1.40
CA ALA A 105 6.54 2.62 -1.02
C ALA A 105 7.07 1.27 -0.51
N ASP A 106 8.03 0.67 -1.22
CA ASP A 106 8.65 -0.62 -0.85
C ASP A 106 9.40 -0.53 0.49
N MET A 107 10.24 0.50 0.65
CA MET A 107 10.97 0.73 1.90
C MET A 107 10.03 0.96 3.09
N THR A 108 8.93 1.68 2.87
CA THR A 108 7.90 1.92 3.90
C THR A 108 7.20 0.61 4.29
N ALA A 109 6.77 -0.19 3.31
CA ALA A 109 6.15 -1.49 3.54
C ALA A 109 7.10 -2.45 4.29
N GLY A 110 8.37 -2.50 3.88
CA GLY A 110 9.41 -3.29 4.52
C GLY A 110 9.68 -2.88 5.97
N ALA A 111 9.69 -1.59 6.29
CA ALA A 111 9.86 -1.11 7.66
C ALA A 111 8.65 -1.46 8.55
N VAL A 112 7.42 -1.34 8.03
CA VAL A 112 6.23 -1.79 8.76
C VAL A 112 6.28 -3.29 9.02
N HIS A 113 6.63 -4.09 8.01
CA HIS A 113 6.74 -5.54 8.16
C HIS A 113 7.81 -5.92 9.20
N ALA A 114 9.02 -5.33 9.10
CA ALA A 114 10.10 -5.61 10.05
C ALA A 114 9.74 -5.25 11.50
N LYS A 115 9.00 -4.15 11.70
CA LYS A 115 8.46 -3.76 13.02
C LYS A 115 7.51 -4.82 13.56
N LEU A 116 6.60 -5.33 12.73
CA LEU A 116 5.61 -6.32 13.13
C LEU A 116 6.24 -7.69 13.44
N GLU A 117 7.21 -8.12 12.63
CA GLU A 117 7.85 -9.43 12.78
C GLU A 117 8.85 -9.47 13.93
N THR A 118 9.72 -8.46 14.03
CA THR A 118 10.88 -8.52 14.96
C THR A 118 10.78 -7.55 16.13
N GLY A 119 10.13 -6.39 15.94
CA GLY A 119 10.08 -5.32 16.93
C GLY A 119 11.45 -4.80 17.40
N ASN A 120 12.55 -5.14 16.71
CA ASN A 120 13.88 -4.80 17.19
C ASN A 120 14.13 -3.28 17.10
N PRO A 121 15.10 -2.73 17.86
CA PRO A 121 15.34 -1.28 17.90
C PRO A 121 15.57 -0.64 16.53
N LYS A 122 16.21 -1.35 15.59
CA LYS A 122 16.46 -0.85 14.23
C LYS A 122 15.17 -0.76 13.42
N ALA A 123 14.32 -1.78 13.47
CA ALA A 123 13.03 -1.79 12.79
C ALA A 123 12.10 -0.70 13.34
N LEU A 124 12.08 -0.50 14.66
CA LEU A 124 11.37 0.60 15.30
C LEU A 124 11.91 1.97 14.85
N ALA A 125 13.23 2.14 14.80
CA ALA A 125 13.85 3.38 14.36
C ALA A 125 13.46 3.75 12.91
N HIS A 126 13.45 2.78 11.99
CA HIS A 126 12.98 3.00 10.61
C HIS A 126 11.51 3.38 10.56
N PHE A 127 10.63 2.64 11.24
CA PHE A 127 9.20 2.97 11.28
C PHE A 127 8.94 4.36 11.86
N ASN A 128 9.64 4.74 12.93
CA ASN A 128 9.45 6.02 13.60
C ASN A 128 9.78 7.22 12.71
N THR A 129 10.57 7.05 11.64
CA THR A 129 10.85 8.15 10.69
C THR A 129 9.61 8.63 9.92
N PHE A 130 8.59 7.78 9.78
CA PHE A 130 7.36 8.10 9.04
C PHE A 130 6.08 7.78 9.80
N ALA A 131 6.14 7.29 11.05
CA ALA A 131 4.97 6.85 11.82
C ALA A 131 3.85 7.92 11.86
N TYR A 132 4.19 9.19 12.10
CA TYR A 132 3.23 10.29 12.14
C TYR A 132 2.51 10.53 10.79
N ARG A 133 3.11 10.09 9.67
CA ARG A 133 2.54 10.20 8.32
C ARG A 133 1.44 9.17 8.06
N THR A 134 1.25 8.22 8.98
CA THR A 134 0.17 7.23 8.94
C THR A 134 -1.13 7.72 9.59
N ASN A 135 -1.13 8.94 10.14
CA ASN A 135 -2.30 9.51 10.80
C ASN A 135 -3.35 9.99 9.80
N LYS A 136 -4.62 9.76 10.14
CA LYS A 136 -5.77 10.29 9.41
C LYS A 136 -5.74 11.83 9.43
N PRO A 137 -6.30 12.51 8.41
CA PRO A 137 -7.12 11.95 7.32
C PRO A 137 -6.32 11.49 6.10
N PHE A 138 -5.08 11.95 5.93
CA PHE A 138 -4.29 11.66 4.73
C PHE A 138 -3.56 10.32 4.78
N GLY A 139 -3.13 9.90 5.96
CA GLY A 139 -2.50 8.61 6.21
C GLY A 139 -3.46 7.58 6.79
N THR A 140 -3.02 6.32 6.83
CA THR A 140 -3.70 5.24 7.55
C THR A 140 -2.70 4.16 7.96
N TYR A 141 -2.79 3.68 9.21
CA TYR A 141 -2.19 2.42 9.65
C TYR A 141 -3.31 1.45 9.97
N TRP A 142 -3.64 0.55 9.02
CA TRP A 142 -4.83 -0.30 9.11
C TRP A 142 -4.44 -1.77 9.29
N VAL A 143 -4.78 -2.35 10.44
CA VAL A 143 -4.80 -3.81 10.61
C VAL A 143 -6.15 -4.31 10.09
N PHE A 144 -6.12 -4.96 8.93
CA PHE A 144 -7.30 -5.41 8.21
C PHE A 144 -7.88 -6.70 8.83
N THR A 145 -9.20 -6.72 8.98
CA THR A 145 -10.02 -7.91 9.26
C THR A 145 -11.17 -7.98 8.24
N ASP A 146 -11.62 -9.17 7.87
CA ASP A 146 -12.68 -9.39 6.89
C ASP A 146 -14.05 -9.72 7.52
N ASP A 147 -14.28 -9.21 8.74
CA ASP A 147 -15.52 -9.41 9.51
C ASP A 147 -16.78 -8.98 8.74
#